data_AF-A0A9X9X499-F1
#
_entry.id   AF-A0A9X9X499-F1
#
_cell.length_a   1.000
_cell.length_b   1.000
_cell.length_c   1.000
_cell.angle_alpha   90.00
_cell.angle_beta   90.00
_cell.angle_gamma   90.00
#
_symmetry.space_group_name_H-M   'P 1'
#
loop_
_entity.id
_entity.type
_entity.pdbx_description
1 polymer ?
#
loop_
_entity_poly.entity_id
_entity_poly.type
_entity_poly.pdbx_seq_one_letter_code
_entity_poly.pdbx_strand_id
1 'polypeptide(L)'
;QALMAAEALHRATGEAALLARSTALAAALRATQRDSGVFREAGAAPATVADHAIALLALARHLALAPSQHDAAALRRGLVILALATLPGPVDTLALRGEGDPVAATTEDLARLLRALRAAQGARAAGVLPLPAEEARRLAFLAETATALLQARIRPEGEVLVVAAGGPGSAPSLAAQAAALAALLPPEAAVVRVAA
;
A
#
# COMPACT_ATOMS: atom_id res chain seq x y z
N GLN A 1 -4.03 -9.61 -5.09
CA GLN A 1 -3.25 -10.52 -4.22
C GLN A 1 -2.44 -11.55 -5.01
N ALA A 2 -3.01 -12.21 -6.03
CA ALA A 2 -2.29 -13.19 -6.86
C ALA A 2 -0.94 -12.70 -7.44
N LEU A 3 -0.86 -11.42 -7.84
CA LEU A 3 0.40 -10.80 -8.32
C LEU A 3 1.53 -10.89 -7.28
N MET A 4 1.25 -10.50 -6.03
CA MET A 4 2.25 -10.54 -4.96
C MET A 4 2.65 -11.98 -4.62
N ALA A 5 1.73 -12.94 -4.71
CA ALA A 5 2.05 -14.36 -4.49
C ALA A 5 2.96 -14.92 -5.58
N ALA A 6 2.68 -14.62 -6.86
CA ALA A 6 3.52 -15.03 -7.98
C ALA A 6 4.92 -14.41 -7.90
N GLU A 7 5.01 -13.13 -7.54
CA GLU A 7 6.29 -12.44 -7.35
C GLU A 7 7.07 -13.00 -6.15
N ALA A 8 6.42 -13.26 -5.01
CA ALA A 8 7.08 -13.87 -3.86
C ALA A 8 7.60 -15.28 -4.16
N LEU A 9 6.81 -16.11 -4.85
CA LEU A 9 7.23 -17.44 -5.29
C LEU A 9 8.41 -17.34 -6.28
N HIS A 10 8.36 -16.41 -7.24
CA HIS A 10 9.48 -16.21 -8.16
C HIS A 10 10.77 -15.81 -7.43
N ARG A 11 10.70 -14.93 -6.43
CA ARG A 11 11.88 -14.56 -5.63
C ARG A 11 12.43 -15.73 -4.80
N ALA A 12 11.57 -16.67 -4.41
CA ALA A 12 11.96 -17.86 -3.66
C ALA A 12 12.55 -18.96 -4.55
N THR A 13 11.95 -19.23 -5.71
CA THR A 13 12.30 -20.39 -6.55
C THR A 13 13.12 -20.05 -7.80
N GLY A 14 13.10 -18.80 -8.25
CA GLY A 14 13.77 -18.36 -9.48
C GLY A 14 13.09 -18.81 -10.79
N GLU A 15 11.92 -19.46 -10.73
CA GLU A 15 11.26 -20.00 -11.92
C GLU A 15 10.82 -18.90 -12.90
N ALA A 16 11.31 -18.96 -14.15
CA ALA A 16 11.00 -17.99 -15.19
C ALA A 16 9.49 -17.93 -15.56
N ALA A 17 8.78 -19.05 -15.46
CA ALA A 17 7.33 -19.09 -15.71
C ALA A 17 6.54 -18.19 -14.74
N LEU A 18 7.02 -18.04 -13.50
CA LEU A 18 6.39 -17.17 -12.51
C LEU A 18 6.58 -15.68 -12.83
N LEU A 19 7.70 -15.31 -13.46
CA LEU A 19 7.94 -13.94 -13.93
C LEU A 19 7.01 -13.56 -15.08
N ALA A 20 6.81 -14.48 -16.04
CA ALA A 20 5.84 -14.28 -17.12
C ALA A 20 4.42 -14.13 -16.55
N ARG A 21 4.06 -14.98 -15.57
CA ARG A 21 2.77 -14.92 -14.87
C ARG A 21 2.60 -13.61 -14.09
N SER A 22 3.61 -13.16 -13.35
CA SER A 22 3.54 -11.90 -12.60
C SER A 22 3.36 -10.71 -13.55
N THR A 23 4.04 -10.72 -14.70
CA THR A 23 3.90 -9.68 -15.73
C THR A 23 2.47 -9.62 -16.28
N ALA A 24 1.86 -10.76 -16.57
CA ALA A 24 0.47 -10.84 -17.02
C ALA A 24 -0.52 -10.37 -15.93
N LEU A 25 -0.28 -10.75 -14.67
CA LEU A 25 -1.08 -10.30 -13.53
C LEU A 25 -0.94 -8.79 -13.27
N ALA A 26 0.25 -8.21 -13.48
CA ALA A 26 0.46 -6.77 -13.43
C ALA A 26 -0.34 -6.06 -14.54
N ALA A 27 -0.35 -6.62 -15.76
CA ALA A 27 -1.18 -6.09 -16.84
C ALA A 27 -2.69 -6.12 -16.52
N ALA A 28 -3.17 -7.23 -15.97
CA ALA A 28 -4.56 -7.35 -15.52
C ALA A 28 -4.89 -6.34 -14.40
N LEU A 29 -3.98 -6.16 -13.44
CA LEU A 29 -4.15 -5.17 -12.36
C LEU A 29 -4.17 -3.74 -12.91
N ARG A 30 -3.32 -3.39 -13.88
CA ARG A 30 -3.37 -2.07 -14.53
C ARG A 30 -4.71 -1.82 -15.22
N ALA A 31 -5.32 -2.85 -15.81
CA ALA A 31 -6.61 -2.75 -16.47
C ALA A 31 -7.77 -2.47 -15.50
N THR A 32 -7.57 -2.65 -14.18
CA THR A 32 -8.56 -2.26 -13.17
C THR A 32 -8.43 -0.79 -12.73
N GLN A 33 -7.40 -0.08 -13.21
CA GLN A 33 -7.25 1.35 -12.92
C GLN A 33 -8.23 2.16 -13.76
N ARG A 34 -9.09 2.94 -13.10
CA ARG A 34 -10.00 3.90 -13.75
C ARG A 34 -9.26 5.16 -14.18
N ASP A 35 -9.90 5.97 -15.01
CA ASP A 35 -9.35 7.25 -15.48
C ASP A 35 -9.00 8.20 -14.33
N SER A 36 -9.74 8.10 -13.22
CA SER A 36 -9.43 8.83 -11.99
C SER A 36 -8.06 8.47 -11.40
N GLY A 37 -7.52 7.27 -11.68
CA GLY A 37 -6.31 6.72 -11.07
C GLY A 37 -6.59 5.69 -9.98
N VAL A 38 -7.86 5.50 -9.61
CA VAL A 38 -8.30 4.53 -8.59
C VAL A 38 -8.31 3.11 -9.17
N PHE A 39 -7.68 2.16 -8.49
CA PHE A 39 -7.80 0.73 -8.77
C PHE A 39 -9.13 0.17 -8.24
N ARG A 40 -9.91 -0.44 -9.12
CA ARG A 40 -11.21 -1.04 -8.79
C ARG A 40 -11.58 -2.14 -9.79
N GLU A 41 -11.99 -3.31 -9.30
CA GLU A 41 -12.51 -4.37 -10.16
C GLU A 41 -13.81 -3.94 -10.88
N ALA A 42 -13.99 -4.40 -12.13
CA ALA A 42 -15.18 -4.08 -12.90
C ALA A 42 -16.43 -4.73 -12.28
N GLY A 43 -17.46 -3.93 -12.03
CA GLY A 43 -18.71 -4.40 -11.41
C GLY A 43 -18.66 -4.58 -9.89
N ALA A 44 -17.52 -4.30 -9.24
CA ALA A 44 -17.39 -4.38 -7.78
C ALA A 44 -18.02 -3.18 -7.08
N ALA A 45 -18.17 -3.28 -5.76
CA ALA A 45 -18.48 -2.16 -4.85
C ALA A 45 -17.54 -0.95 -5.07
N PRO A 46 -17.87 0.26 -4.58
CA PRO A 46 -16.95 1.40 -4.60
C PRO A 46 -15.58 1.01 -4.04
N ALA A 47 -14.51 1.53 -4.64
CA ALA A 47 -13.15 1.16 -4.27
C ALA A 47 -12.87 1.53 -2.81
N THR A 48 -12.28 0.61 -2.05
CA THR A 48 -11.83 0.91 -0.69
C THR A 48 -10.38 1.39 -0.68
N VAL A 49 -9.98 2.11 0.37
CA VAL A 49 -8.55 2.45 0.59
C VAL A 49 -7.70 1.17 0.69
N ALA A 50 -8.23 0.10 1.28
CA ALA A 50 -7.54 -1.17 1.40
C ALA A 50 -7.21 -1.78 0.04
N ASP A 51 -8.20 -1.87 -0.86
CA ASP A 51 -8.03 -2.45 -2.19
C ASP A 51 -7.05 -1.62 -3.02
N HIS A 52 -7.19 -0.30 -2.94
CA HIS A 52 -6.28 0.62 -3.60
C HIS A 52 -4.84 0.47 -3.09
N ALA A 53 -4.64 0.43 -1.77
CA ALA A 53 -3.33 0.23 -1.17
C ALA A 53 -2.71 -1.13 -1.55
N ILE A 54 -3.51 -2.19 -1.61
CA ILE A 54 -3.05 -3.52 -2.05
C ILE A 54 -2.60 -3.49 -3.50
N ALA A 55 -3.33 -2.81 -4.39
CA ALA A 55 -2.97 -2.64 -5.78
C ALA A 55 -1.65 -1.85 -5.94
N LEU A 56 -1.52 -0.73 -5.24
CA LEU A 56 -0.29 0.08 -5.24
C LEU A 56 0.92 -0.73 -4.75
N LEU A 57 0.77 -1.45 -3.64
CA LEU A 57 1.83 -2.30 -3.08
C LEU A 57 2.25 -3.39 -4.08
N ALA A 58 1.27 -4.04 -4.72
CA ALA A 58 1.55 -5.10 -5.68
C ALA A 58 2.30 -4.57 -6.92
N LEU A 59 1.91 -3.41 -7.44
CA LEU A 59 2.61 -2.77 -8.56
C LEU A 59 4.02 -2.29 -8.17
N ALA A 60 4.18 -1.68 -7.00
CA ALA A 60 5.49 -1.21 -6.53
C ALA A 60 6.48 -2.38 -6.35
N ARG A 61 6.03 -3.49 -5.76
CA ARG A 61 6.84 -4.72 -5.64
C ARG A 61 7.17 -5.34 -6.98
N HIS A 62 6.20 -5.38 -7.90
CA HIS A 62 6.43 -5.89 -9.26
C HIS A 62 7.45 -5.03 -10.00
N LEU A 63 7.36 -3.70 -9.89
CA LEU A 63 8.28 -2.77 -10.55
C LEU A 63 9.74 -2.93 -10.09
N ALA A 64 9.95 -3.31 -8.82
CA ALA A 64 11.27 -3.64 -8.30
C ALA A 64 11.83 -4.96 -8.85
N LEU A 65 10.96 -5.89 -9.27
CA LEU A 65 11.35 -7.16 -9.90
C LEU A 65 11.54 -7.02 -11.42
N ALA A 66 10.59 -6.36 -12.08
CA ALA A 66 10.50 -6.21 -13.52
C ALA A 66 10.13 -4.76 -13.88
N PRO A 67 11.14 -3.88 -14.08
CA PRO A 67 10.90 -2.48 -14.40
C PRO A 67 10.05 -2.31 -15.66
N SER A 68 9.01 -1.48 -15.57
CA SER A 68 8.04 -1.27 -16.64
C SER A 68 7.51 0.17 -16.59
N GLN A 69 7.63 0.89 -17.70
CA GLN A 69 7.11 2.25 -17.80
C GLN A 69 5.59 2.32 -17.60
N HIS A 70 4.86 1.29 -18.03
CA HIS A 70 3.41 1.20 -17.84
C HIS A 70 3.04 1.01 -16.36
N ASP A 71 3.81 0.19 -15.62
CA ASP A 71 3.62 0.01 -14.18
C ASP A 71 3.97 1.28 -13.40
N ALA A 72 5.09 1.92 -13.74
CA ALA A 72 5.48 3.19 -13.14
C ALA A 72 4.42 4.29 -13.37
N ALA A 73 3.88 4.40 -14.58
CA ALA A 73 2.83 5.36 -14.90
C ALA A 73 1.53 5.07 -14.14
N ALA A 74 1.12 3.78 -14.04
CA ALA A 74 -0.06 3.39 -13.28
C ALA A 74 0.11 3.65 -11.79
N LEU A 75 1.27 3.30 -11.22
CA LEU A 75 1.60 3.56 -9.81
C LEU A 75 1.56 5.05 -9.50
N ARG A 76 2.17 5.89 -10.36
CA ARG A 76 2.15 7.36 -10.21
C ARG A 76 0.73 7.91 -10.21
N ARG A 77 -0.14 7.49 -11.15
CA ARG A 77 -1.57 7.91 -11.17
C ARG A 77 -2.30 7.49 -9.90
N GLY A 78 -2.06 6.29 -9.38
CA GLY A 78 -2.69 5.83 -8.14
C GLY A 78 -2.20 6.61 -6.91
N LEU A 79 -0.91 6.95 -6.84
CA LEU A 79 -0.39 7.81 -5.77
C LEU A 79 -0.98 9.24 -5.82
N VAL A 80 -1.29 9.76 -7.01
CA VAL A 80 -1.88 11.09 -7.19
C VAL A 80 -3.26 11.21 -6.54
N ILE A 81 -4.05 10.13 -6.48
CA ILE A 81 -5.39 10.22 -5.89
C ILE A 81 -5.42 10.18 -4.37
N LEU A 82 -4.32 9.83 -3.70
CA LEU A 82 -4.25 9.81 -2.24
C LEU A 82 -4.25 11.22 -1.66
N ALA A 83 -5.15 11.52 -0.73
CA ALA A 83 -5.22 12.83 -0.09
C ALA A 83 -5.38 12.72 1.42
N LEU A 84 -5.08 13.82 2.10
CA LEU A 84 -5.52 14.01 3.47
C LEU A 84 -6.99 14.43 3.45
N ALA A 85 -7.79 13.82 4.32
CA ALA A 85 -9.18 14.16 4.56
C ALA A 85 -9.39 14.36 6.06
N THR A 86 -10.23 15.34 6.40
CA THR A 86 -10.64 15.59 7.78
C THR A 86 -12.04 15.03 7.96
N LEU A 87 -12.19 14.09 8.89
CA LEU A 87 -13.49 13.51 9.25
C LEU A 87 -14.26 14.48 10.15
N PRO A 88 -15.60 14.33 10.32
CA PRO A 88 -16.35 15.12 11.30
C PRO A 88 -15.71 15.05 12.70
N GLY A 89 -15.12 16.16 13.15
CA GLY A 89 -14.26 16.24 14.34
C GLY A 89 -12.80 16.61 14.00
N PRO A 90 -11.89 16.66 14.99
CA PRO A 90 -10.48 17.02 14.75
C PRO A 90 -9.64 15.79 14.35
N VAL A 91 -10.14 14.96 13.43
CA VAL A 91 -9.48 13.70 13.04
C VAL A 91 -9.12 13.73 11.57
N ASP A 92 -7.83 13.89 11.29
CA ASP A 92 -7.27 13.74 9.96
C ASP A 92 -6.99 12.27 9.64
N THR A 93 -7.22 11.88 8.40
CA THR A 93 -6.87 10.55 7.88
C THR A 93 -6.56 10.63 6.38
N LEU A 94 -6.00 9.56 5.83
CA LEU A 94 -5.78 9.46 4.40
C LEU A 94 -7.02 8.91 3.70
N ALA A 95 -7.31 9.42 2.52
CA ALA A 95 -8.46 9.07 1.71
C ALA A 95 -8.07 8.94 0.23
N LEU A 96 -8.94 8.29 -0.55
CA LEU A 96 -8.89 8.37 -2.01
C LEU A 96 -9.69 9.59 -2.45
N ARG A 97 -9.19 10.38 -3.40
CA ARG A 97 -9.99 11.44 -4.04
C ARG A 97 -10.96 10.84 -5.05
N GLY A 98 -12.21 11.28 -4.99
CA GLY A 98 -13.29 10.83 -5.87
C GLY A 98 -14.06 9.64 -5.30
N GLU A 99 -15.11 9.20 -6.02
CA GLU A 99 -16.00 8.08 -5.61
C GLU A 99 -16.45 8.10 -4.14
N GLY A 100 -16.83 9.27 -3.60
CA GLY A 100 -17.33 9.39 -2.22
C GLY A 100 -16.23 9.48 -1.14
N ASP A 101 -14.98 9.74 -1.56
CA ASP A 101 -13.80 9.99 -0.72
C ASP A 101 -13.59 8.97 0.41
N PRO A 102 -13.48 7.66 0.08
CA PRO A 102 -13.31 6.62 1.07
C PRO A 102 -12.04 6.85 1.89
N VAL A 103 -12.18 6.72 3.20
CA VAL A 103 -11.13 7.05 4.18
C VAL A 103 -10.47 5.80 4.78
N ALA A 104 -9.23 5.94 5.21
CA ALA A 104 -8.49 4.93 5.98
C ALA A 104 -8.98 4.92 7.45
N ALA A 105 -10.22 4.48 7.65
CA ALA A 105 -10.86 4.51 8.97
C ALA A 105 -10.21 3.54 9.95
N THR A 106 -9.81 2.35 9.46
CA THR A 106 -9.28 1.27 10.29
C THR A 106 -7.75 1.30 10.33
N THR A 107 -7.17 0.66 11.35
CA THR A 107 -5.71 0.56 11.48
C THR A 107 -5.11 -0.32 10.41
N GLU A 108 -5.86 -1.32 9.96
CA GLU A 108 -5.45 -2.18 8.87
C GLU A 108 -5.35 -1.42 7.54
N ASP A 109 -6.27 -0.49 7.28
CA ASP A 109 -6.23 0.33 6.05
C ASP A 109 -5.01 1.25 6.03
N LEU A 110 -4.75 1.94 7.15
CA LEU A 110 -3.55 2.76 7.29
C LEU A 110 -2.27 1.93 7.17
N ALA A 111 -2.23 0.75 7.78
CA ALA A 111 -1.10 -0.15 7.70
C ALA A 111 -0.82 -0.62 6.27
N ARG A 112 -1.86 -1.04 5.54
CA ARG A 112 -1.76 -1.41 4.11
C ARG A 112 -1.26 -0.24 3.28
N LEU A 113 -1.81 0.95 3.51
CA LEU A 113 -1.42 2.16 2.80
C LEU A 113 0.04 2.54 3.08
N LEU A 114 0.47 2.51 4.34
CA LEU A 114 1.86 2.77 4.72
C LEU A 114 2.83 1.80 4.04
N ARG A 115 2.49 0.50 3.99
CA ARG A 115 3.29 -0.49 3.24
C ARG A 115 3.40 -0.14 1.76
N ALA A 116 2.30 0.25 1.13
CA ALA A 116 2.29 0.64 -0.27
C ALA A 116 3.16 1.89 -0.53
N LEU A 117 3.05 2.91 0.33
CA LEU A 117 3.84 4.14 0.23
C LEU A 117 5.34 3.87 0.40
N ARG A 118 5.72 3.03 1.37
CA ARG A 118 7.12 2.61 1.57
C ARG A 118 7.65 1.80 0.39
N ALA A 119 6.83 0.92 -0.20
CA ALA A 119 7.22 0.19 -1.41
C ALA A 119 7.45 1.14 -2.60
N ALA A 120 6.61 2.15 -2.77
CA ALA A 120 6.81 3.18 -3.79
C ALA A 120 8.06 4.03 -3.53
N GLN A 121 8.37 4.36 -2.27
CA GLN A 121 9.62 5.03 -1.89
C GLN A 121 10.85 4.16 -2.23
N GLY A 122 10.78 2.86 -1.96
CA GLY A 122 11.82 1.89 -2.35
C GLY A 122 12.02 1.82 -3.86
N ALA A 123 10.93 1.73 -4.63
CA ALA A 123 10.97 1.75 -6.09
C ALA A 123 11.57 3.05 -6.65
N ARG A 124 11.28 4.20 -6.01
CA ARG A 124 11.90 5.48 -6.35
C ARG A 124 13.40 5.47 -6.05
N ALA A 125 13.80 5.00 -4.86
CA ALA A 125 15.20 4.96 -4.45
C ALA A 125 16.05 4.04 -5.36
N ALA A 126 15.44 2.97 -5.87
CA ALA A 126 16.06 2.08 -6.87
C ALA A 126 16.08 2.65 -8.29
N GLY A 127 15.50 3.83 -8.54
CA GLY A 127 15.47 4.48 -9.86
C GLY A 127 14.46 3.88 -10.85
N VAL A 128 13.62 2.93 -10.43
CA VAL A 128 12.63 2.27 -11.30
C VAL A 128 11.28 3.01 -11.34
N LEU A 129 11.01 3.86 -10.35
CA LEU A 129 9.86 4.75 -10.32
C LEU A 129 10.32 6.21 -10.50
N PRO A 130 10.30 6.76 -11.73
CA PRO A 130 10.62 8.15 -11.98
C PRO A 130 9.52 9.05 -11.40
N LEU A 131 9.89 9.91 -10.44
CA LEU A 131 9.00 10.90 -9.84
C LEU A 131 9.65 12.29 -9.91
N PRO A 132 8.93 13.32 -10.41
CA PRO A 132 9.32 14.71 -10.23
C PRO A 132 9.51 15.05 -8.75
N ALA A 133 10.32 16.07 -8.45
CA ALA A 133 10.65 16.44 -7.08
C ALA A 133 9.43 16.76 -6.21
N GLU A 134 8.40 17.39 -6.78
CA GLU A 134 7.14 17.70 -6.09
C GLU A 134 6.37 16.44 -5.68
N GLU A 135 6.25 15.48 -6.60
CA GLU A 135 5.58 14.21 -6.32
C GLU A 135 6.36 13.36 -5.32
N ALA A 136 7.69 13.40 -5.38
CA ALA A 136 8.54 12.75 -4.39
C ALA A 136 8.35 13.34 -2.98
N ARG A 137 8.26 14.68 -2.86
CA ARG A 137 7.95 15.36 -1.58
C ARG A 137 6.57 14.97 -1.09
N ARG A 138 5.57 14.94 -1.97
CA ARG A 138 4.20 14.52 -1.62
C ARG A 138 4.15 13.07 -1.14
N LEU A 139 4.86 12.16 -1.81
CA LEU A 139 4.96 10.76 -1.39
C LEU A 139 5.58 10.64 0.02
N ALA A 140 6.65 11.40 0.29
CA ALA A 140 7.26 11.44 1.62
C ALA A 140 6.28 11.97 2.68
N PHE A 141 5.62 13.09 2.42
CA PHE A 141 4.60 13.67 3.29
C PHE A 141 3.46 12.66 3.61
N LEU A 142 2.93 11.96 2.60
CA LEU A 142 1.89 10.95 2.80
C LEU A 142 2.38 9.78 3.67
N ALA A 143 3.62 9.32 3.47
CA ALA A 143 4.20 8.23 4.25
C ALA A 143 4.48 8.63 5.71
N GLU A 144 4.96 9.85 5.93
CA GLU A 144 5.15 10.43 7.27
C GLU A 144 3.81 10.60 7.98
N THR A 145 2.80 11.12 7.29
CA THR A 145 1.44 11.27 7.83
C THR A 145 0.84 9.92 8.20
N ALA A 146 0.92 8.91 7.31
CA ALA A 146 0.44 7.56 7.60
C ALA A 146 1.17 6.94 8.81
N THR A 147 2.47 7.20 8.94
CA THR A 147 3.28 6.74 10.08
C THR A 147 2.81 7.39 11.38
N ALA A 148 2.64 8.72 11.40
CA ALA A 148 2.19 9.46 12.57
C ALA A 148 0.78 9.03 13.00
N LEU A 149 -0.14 8.87 12.04
CA LEU A 149 -1.50 8.39 12.30
C LEU A 149 -1.51 6.96 12.85
N LEU A 150 -0.65 6.08 12.34
CA LEU A 150 -0.51 4.71 12.85
C LEU A 150 0.06 4.71 14.27
N GLN A 151 1.12 5.49 14.54
CA GLN A 151 1.73 5.63 15.85
C GLN A 151 0.75 6.16 16.90
N ALA A 152 -0.11 7.11 16.53
CA ALA A 152 -1.16 7.64 17.42
C ALA A 152 -2.18 6.58 17.86
N ARG A 153 -2.26 5.44 17.15
CA ARG A 153 -3.14 4.31 17.48
C ARG A 153 -2.45 3.25 18.34
N ILE A 154 -1.16 3.40 18.61
CA ILE A 154 -0.36 2.51 19.46
C ILE A 154 -0.24 3.17 20.84
N ARG A 155 -0.62 2.44 21.89
CA ARG A 155 -0.56 2.91 23.28
C ARG A 155 0.22 1.92 24.15
N PRO A 156 1.05 2.40 25.08
CA PRO A 156 1.63 1.53 26.09
C PRO A 156 0.57 1.15 27.12
N GLU A 157 0.42 -0.14 27.39
CA GLU A 157 -0.39 -0.68 28.49
C GLU A 157 0.49 -1.62 29.32
N GLY A 158 1.07 -1.08 30.40
CA GLY A 158 2.08 -1.81 31.19
C GLY A 158 3.32 -2.12 30.35
N GLU A 159 3.62 -3.41 30.18
CA GLU A 159 4.77 -3.90 29.40
C GLU A 159 4.43 -4.21 27.94
N VAL A 160 3.17 -4.02 27.51
CA VAL A 160 2.75 -4.34 26.14
C VAL A 160 2.38 -3.08 25.36
N LEU A 161 2.55 -3.15 24.04
CA LEU A 161 1.99 -2.17 23.11
C LEU A 161 0.63 -2.67 22.61
N VAL A 162 -0.39 -1.86 22.83
CA VAL A 162 -1.76 -2.15 22.43
C VAL A 162 -2.14 -1.24 21.28
N VAL A 163 -2.78 -1.81 20.26
CA VAL A 163 -3.10 -1.11 19.01
C VAL A 163 -4.61 -1.04 18.83
N ALA A 164 -5.12 0.18 18.74
CA ALA A 164 -6.54 0.46 18.51
C ALA A 164 -6.98 -0.02 17.12
N ALA A 165 -8.21 -0.54 16.99
CA ALA A 165 -8.72 -1.04 15.71
C ALA A 165 -8.93 0.06 14.65
N GLY A 166 -9.11 1.31 15.08
CA GLY A 166 -9.33 2.47 14.22
C GLY A 166 -8.95 3.77 14.92
N GLY A 167 -9.77 4.81 14.73
CA GLY A 167 -9.54 6.14 15.30
C GLY A 167 -9.58 6.19 16.84
N PRO A 168 -9.37 7.39 17.41
CA PRO A 168 -9.40 7.61 18.86
C PRO A 168 -10.65 7.05 19.53
N GLY A 169 -10.48 6.32 20.63
CA GLY A 169 -11.57 5.70 21.38
C GLY A 169 -12.03 4.33 20.86
N SER A 170 -11.47 3.83 19.74
CA SER A 170 -11.73 2.46 19.30
C SER A 170 -11.06 1.43 20.21
N ALA A 171 -11.75 0.29 20.39
CA ALA A 171 -11.22 -0.85 21.14
C ALA A 171 -9.99 -1.44 20.44
N PRO A 172 -9.04 -2.02 21.21
CA PRO A 172 -7.90 -2.70 20.62
C PRO A 172 -8.29 -4.02 19.93
N SER A 173 -7.50 -4.43 18.94
CA SER A 173 -7.69 -5.73 18.30
C SER A 173 -6.36 -6.37 17.87
N LEU A 174 -6.31 -7.71 17.91
CA LEU A 174 -5.16 -8.48 17.43
C LEU A 174 -4.87 -8.25 15.94
N ALA A 175 -5.92 -8.08 15.13
CA ALA A 175 -5.79 -7.80 13.71
C ALA A 175 -5.10 -6.44 13.47
N ALA A 176 -5.44 -5.42 14.25
CA ALA A 176 -4.79 -4.11 14.18
C ALA A 176 -3.33 -4.16 14.64
N GLN A 177 -3.02 -4.94 15.69
CA GLN A 177 -1.64 -5.17 16.13
C GLN A 177 -0.80 -5.84 15.04
N ALA A 178 -1.30 -6.91 14.45
CA ALA A 178 -0.62 -7.62 13.37
C ALA A 178 -0.41 -6.73 12.14
N ALA A 179 -1.42 -5.94 11.76
CA ALA A 179 -1.32 -5.01 10.64
C ALA A 179 -0.30 -3.89 10.92
N ALA A 180 -0.33 -3.29 12.12
CA ALA A 180 0.64 -2.27 12.50
C ALA A 180 2.07 -2.81 12.47
N LEU A 181 2.32 -4.01 13.03
CA LEU A 181 3.62 -4.67 12.96
C LEU A 181 4.05 -4.92 11.52
N ALA A 182 3.14 -5.46 10.70
CA ALA A 182 3.40 -5.67 9.28
C ALA A 182 3.79 -4.37 8.57
N ALA A 183 3.17 -3.23 8.91
CA ALA A 183 3.50 -1.95 8.29
C ALA A 183 4.90 -1.42 8.64
N LEU A 184 5.44 -1.84 9.78
CA LEU A 184 6.78 -1.44 10.23
C LEU A 184 7.90 -2.30 9.61
N LEU A 185 7.58 -3.50 9.14
CA LEU A 185 8.53 -4.36 8.43
C LEU A 185 8.77 -3.86 6.99
N PRO A 186 9.94 -4.14 6.39
CA PRO A 186 10.17 -3.84 4.98
C PRO A 186 9.09 -4.51 4.11
N PRO A 187 8.59 -3.84 3.07
CA PRO A 187 7.49 -4.36 2.26
C PRO A 187 7.85 -5.70 1.62
N GLU A 188 9.14 -5.94 1.37
CA GLU A 188 9.74 -7.14 0.76
C GLU A 188 9.96 -8.31 1.74
N ALA A 189 9.99 -8.06 3.06
CA ALA A 189 10.61 -8.94 4.07
C ALA A 189 9.91 -10.29 4.34
N ALA A 190 8.79 -10.58 3.68
CA ALA A 190 8.06 -11.83 3.88
C ALA A 190 8.66 -13.05 3.14
N VAL A 191 9.76 -12.88 2.39
CA VAL A 191 10.36 -13.98 1.61
C VAL A 191 11.63 -14.47 2.32
N VAL A 192 11.46 -15.49 3.17
CA VAL A 192 12.59 -16.33 3.59
C VAL A 192 13.04 -17.10 2.35
N ARG A 193 14.28 -16.87 1.90
CA ARG A 193 14.88 -17.70 0.86
C ARG A 193 14.98 -19.12 1.40
N VAL A 194 14.28 -20.07 0.79
CA VAL A 194 14.55 -21.49 1.03
C VAL A 194 15.88 -21.76 0.32
N ALA A 195 16.96 -21.90 1.08
CA ALA A 195 18.22 -22.37 0.53
C ALA A 195 17.99 -23.79 0.00
N ALA A 196 18.24 -23.99 -1.29
CA ALA A 196 18.36 -25.30 -1.91
C ALA A 196 19.76 -25.87 -1.65
#